data_AF-A0A1M4Y4N5-F1
#
_entry.id   AF-A0A1M4Y4N5-F1
#
_cell.length_a   1.000
_cell.length_b   1.000
_cell.length_c   1.000
_cell.angle_alpha   90.00
_cell.angle_beta   90.00
_cell.angle_gamma   90.00
#
_symmetry.space_group_name_H-M   'P 1'
#
loop_
_entity.id
_entity.type
_entity.pdbx_description
1 polymer ?
#
loop_
_entity_poly.entity_id
_entity_poly.type
_entity_poly.pdbx_seq_one_letter_code
_entity_poly.pdbx_strand_id
1 'polypeptide(L)'
;MTLLKTRIQRIWSFVTIIYNLLGLIYLLGLYPHDPFYFDKSGFLGVLTLPIIIVSFAYRFVYSYPLYPIFIIQSIILLFSLLIVNFLTREK
;
A
#
# COMPACT_ATOMS: atom_id res chain seq x y z
N MET A 1 -7.83 28.87 9.87
CA MET A 1 -8.19 27.95 8.77
C MET A 1 -7.01 27.06 8.32
N THR A 2 -5.80 27.60 8.20
CA THR A 2 -4.57 26.88 7.76
C THR A 2 -4.16 25.70 8.66
N LEU A 3 -4.19 25.85 9.99
CA LEU A 3 -3.80 24.77 10.92
C LEU A 3 -4.67 23.52 10.84
N LEU A 4 -5.99 23.68 10.58
CA LEU A 4 -6.91 22.55 10.44
C LEU A 4 -6.62 21.77 9.15
N LYS A 5 -6.34 22.48 8.05
CA LYS A 5 -6.00 21.89 6.75
C LYS A 5 -4.72 21.06 6.82
N THR A 6 -3.68 21.58 7.48
CA THR A 6 -2.43 20.84 7.71
C THR A 6 -2.64 19.58 8.57
N ARG A 7 -3.51 19.64 9.59
CA ARG A 7 -3.85 18.46 10.41
C ARG A 7 -4.59 17.40 9.59
N ILE A 8 -5.59 17.80 8.80
CA ILE A 8 -6.36 16.89 7.93
C ILE A 8 -5.43 16.21 6.92
N GLN A 9 -4.57 16.99 6.26
CA GLN A 9 -3.59 16.45 5.33
C GLN A 9 -2.65 15.43 5.99
N ARG A 10 -2.16 15.72 7.21
CA ARG A 10 -1.31 14.78 7.95
C ARG A 10 -2.04 13.48 8.29
N ILE A 11 -3.32 13.55 8.67
CA ILE A 11 -4.15 12.38 8.94
C ILE A 11 -4.30 11.54 7.68
N TRP A 12 -4.65 12.16 6.55
CA TRP A 12 -4.79 11.43 5.28
C TRP A 12 -3.48 10.78 4.84
N SER A 13 -2.36 11.49 4.90
CA SER A 13 -1.05 10.90 4.60
C SER A 13 -0.72 9.72 5.51
N PHE A 14 -1.04 9.82 6.80
CA PHE A 14 -0.84 8.73 7.74
C PHE A 14 -1.72 7.50 7.42
N VAL A 15 -2.99 7.72 7.10
CA VAL A 15 -3.91 6.67 6.65
C VAL A 15 -3.39 6.01 5.39
N THR A 16 -2.87 6.78 4.42
CA THR A 16 -2.29 6.26 3.17
C THR A 16 -1.05 5.41 3.41
N ILE A 17 -0.20 5.79 4.37
CA ILE A 17 0.96 4.98 4.77
C ILE A 17 0.49 3.66 5.37
N ILE A 18 -0.45 3.68 6.33
CA ILE A 18 -0.99 2.45 6.94
C ILE A 18 -1.61 1.55 5.87
N TYR A 19 -2.43 2.12 4.98
CA TYR A 19 -3.08 1.36 3.92
C TYR A 19 -2.05 0.70 3.00
N ASN A 20 -0.98 1.40 2.63
CA ASN A 20 0.14 0.82 1.88
C ASN A 20 0.89 -0.28 2.63
N LEU A 21 1.12 -0.11 3.93
CA LEU A 21 1.75 -1.14 4.76
C LEU A 21 0.89 -2.40 4.87
N LEU A 22 -0.44 -2.27 4.99
CA LEU A 22 -1.36 -3.40 4.96
C LEU A 22 -1.28 -4.14 3.62
N GLY A 23 -1.19 -3.40 2.51
CA GLY A 23 -0.99 -3.98 1.18
C GLY A 23 0.33 -4.73 1.06
N LEU A 24 1.42 -4.16 1.60
CA LEU A 24 2.72 -4.81 1.65
C LEU A 24 2.70 -6.09 2.50
N ILE A 25 2.08 -6.06 3.68
CA ILE A 25 1.93 -7.24 4.54
C ILE A 25 1.19 -8.36 3.79
N TYR A 26 0.10 -8.02 3.10
CA TYR A 26 -0.61 -8.99 2.27
C TYR A 26 0.29 -9.58 1.18
N LEU A 27 1.01 -8.73 0.45
CA LEU A 27 1.92 -9.17 -0.61
C LEU A 27 3.05 -10.05 -0.09
N LEU A 28 3.49 -9.85 1.15
CA LEU A 28 4.49 -10.68 1.84
C LEU A 28 3.87 -11.85 2.64
N GLY A 29 2.60 -12.16 2.41
CA GLY A 29 1.87 -13.26 3.02
C GLY A 29 0.94 -13.96 2.04
N LEU A 30 1.26 -13.89 0.74
CA LEU A 30 0.41 -14.38 -0.34
C LEU A 30 0.52 -15.90 -0.54
N TYR A 31 1.70 -16.45 -0.28
CA TYR A 31 2.07 -17.85 -0.43
C TYR A 31 2.51 -18.45 0.92
N PRO A 32 2.34 -19.77 1.14
CA PRO A 32 2.63 -20.42 2.42
C PRO A 32 4.08 -20.29 2.92
N HIS A 33 5.02 -20.04 2.01
CA HIS A 33 6.44 -19.90 2.32
C HIS A 33 6.86 -18.47 2.67
N ASP A 34 5.95 -17.50 2.62
CA ASP A 34 6.28 -16.11 2.86
C ASP A 34 6.33 -15.78 4.37
N PRO A 35 7.12 -14.77 4.77
CA PRO A 35 7.32 -14.43 6.19
C PRO A 35 6.04 -13.99 6.92
N PHE A 36 5.04 -13.45 6.22
CA PHE A 36 3.79 -12.96 6.82
C PHE A 36 2.57 -13.75 6.37
N TYR A 37 2.74 -15.00 5.94
CA TYR A 37 1.60 -15.83 5.53
C TYR A 37 0.62 -16.06 6.68
N PHE A 38 -0.67 -15.89 6.40
CA PHE A 38 -1.75 -16.23 7.31
C PHE A 38 -3.01 -16.62 6.52
N ASP A 39 -3.80 -17.56 7.04
CA ASP A 39 -4.92 -18.17 6.30
C ASP A 39 -6.03 -17.20 5.86
N LYS A 40 -6.09 -16.00 6.46
CA LYS A 40 -7.08 -14.96 6.15
C LYS A 40 -6.51 -13.84 5.26
N SER A 41 -5.36 -14.06 4.63
CA SER A 41 -4.67 -13.05 3.81
C SER A 41 -5.54 -12.53 2.67
N GLY A 42 -6.39 -13.38 2.07
CA GLY A 42 -7.30 -13.00 0.98
C GLY A 42 -8.18 -11.78 1.28
N PHE A 43 -8.63 -11.59 2.53
CA PHE A 43 -9.43 -10.42 2.91
C PHE A 43 -8.62 -9.11 2.82
N LEU A 44 -7.36 -9.12 3.30
CA LEU A 44 -6.48 -7.95 3.18
C LEU A 44 -6.18 -7.63 1.70
N GLY A 45 -6.06 -8.66 0.86
CA GLY A 45 -5.85 -8.50 -0.57
C GLY A 45 -6.98 -7.75 -1.26
N VAL A 46 -8.23 -8.14 -1.01
CA VAL A 46 -9.41 -7.44 -1.58
C VAL A 46 -9.48 -6.00 -1.08
N LEU A 47 -9.25 -5.77 0.22
CA LEU A 47 -9.31 -4.44 0.82
C LEU A 47 -8.24 -3.50 0.29
N THR A 48 -7.06 -4.01 -0.05
CA THR A 48 -5.90 -3.22 -0.51
C THR A 48 -5.68 -3.30 -2.02
N LEU A 49 -6.57 -3.96 -2.77
CA LEU A 49 -6.38 -4.28 -4.19
C LEU A 49 -5.92 -3.09 -5.06
N PRO A 50 -6.50 -1.88 -4.97
CA PRO A 50 -6.11 -0.76 -5.82
C PRO A 50 -4.63 -0.36 -5.73
N ILE A 51 -4.01 -0.53 -4.55
CA ILE A 51 -2.62 -0.14 -4.30
C ILE A 51 -1.64 -1.31 -4.42
N ILE A 52 -2.12 -2.56 -4.46
CA ILE A 52 -1.26 -3.74 -4.60
C ILE A 52 -1.30 -4.33 -6.00
N ILE A 53 -2.23 -3.92 -6.87
CA ILE A 53 -2.52 -4.62 -8.13
C ILE A 53 -1.27 -4.89 -8.99
N VAL A 54 -0.35 -3.94 -9.08
CA VAL A 54 0.90 -4.08 -9.84
C VAL A 54 1.84 -5.10 -9.17
N SER A 55 2.05 -4.95 -7.86
CA SER A 55 2.86 -5.87 -7.06
C SER A 55 2.26 -7.28 -7.01
N PHE A 56 0.94 -7.38 -7.02
CA PHE A 56 0.19 -8.63 -7.03
C PHE A 56 0.35 -9.34 -8.38
N ALA A 57 0.20 -8.61 -9.49
CA ALA A 57 0.47 -9.16 -10.83
C ALA A 57 1.92 -9.64 -10.95
N TYR A 58 2.89 -8.86 -10.45
CA TYR A 58 4.29 -9.29 -10.39
C TYR A 58 4.44 -10.59 -9.60
N ARG A 59 3.84 -10.67 -8.41
CA ARG A 59 3.91 -11.84 -7.52
C ARG A 59 3.24 -13.07 -8.10
N PHE A 60 2.19 -12.89 -8.88
CA PHE A 60 1.52 -13.97 -9.59
C PHE A 60 2.41 -14.60 -10.66
N VAL A 61 3.26 -13.81 -11.31
CA VAL A 61 4.22 -14.30 -12.32
C VAL A 61 5.51 -14.83 -11.67
N TYR A 62 6.01 -14.13 -10.65
CA TYR A 62 7.25 -14.44 -9.94
C TYR A 62 6.99 -14.50 -8.43
N SER A 63 6.92 -15.72 -7.88
CA SER A 63 6.72 -15.91 -6.43
C SER A 63 7.94 -15.47 -5.61
N TYR A 64 9.15 -15.61 -6.16
CA TYR A 64 10.40 -15.12 -5.59
C TYR A 64 11.30 -14.51 -6.68
N PRO A 65 12.22 -13.59 -6.34
CA PRO A 65 12.51 -13.03 -5.00
C PRO A 65 11.52 -11.92 -4.55
N LEU A 66 11.47 -11.61 -3.24
CA LEU A 66 10.52 -10.62 -2.66
C LEU A 66 10.99 -9.16 -2.76
N TYR A 67 12.29 -8.90 -2.90
CA TYR A 67 12.82 -7.53 -2.94
C TYR A 67 12.19 -6.61 -4.00
N PRO A 68 11.76 -7.08 -5.20
CA PRO A 68 11.10 -6.24 -6.20
C PRO A 68 9.78 -5.66 -5.69
N ILE A 69 9.08 -6.37 -4.80
CA ILE A 69 7.82 -5.90 -4.20
C ILE A 69 8.06 -4.61 -3.42
N PHE A 70 9.15 -4.51 -2.66
CA PHE A 70 9.47 -3.31 -1.88
C PHE A 70 9.74 -2.10 -2.78
N ILE A 71 10.36 -2.32 -3.95
CA ILE A 71 10.61 -1.25 -4.93
C ILE A 71 9.29 -0.77 -5.52
N ILE A 72 8.46 -1.68 -6.02
CA ILE A 72 7.16 -1.36 -6.62
C ILE A 72 6.27 -0.67 -5.58
N GLN A 73 6.20 -1.20 -4.36
CA GLN A 73 5.32 -0.65 -3.32
C GLN A 73 5.80 0.70 -2.80
N SER A 74 7.11 0.95 -2.79
CA SER A 74 7.66 2.27 -2.47
C SER A 74 7.28 3.31 -3.52
N ILE A 75 7.34 2.94 -4.81
CA ILE A 75 6.90 3.80 -5.91
C ILE A 75 5.40 4.10 -5.76
N ILE A 76 4.57 3.09 -5.51
CA ILE A 76 3.12 3.27 -5.32
C ILE A 76 2.82 4.14 -4.10
N LEU A 77 3.54 3.99 -3.00
CA LEU A 77 3.39 4.84 -1.82
C LEU A 77 3.69 6.30 -2.15
N LEU A 78 4.78 6.58 -2.87
CA LEU A 78 5.13 7.93 -3.29
C LEU A 78 4.02 8.55 -4.16
N PHE A 79 3.52 7.81 -5.15
CA PHE A 79 2.39 8.27 -5.97
C PHE A 79 1.12 8.49 -5.14
N SER A 80 0.81 7.58 -4.21
CA SER A 80 -0.35 7.70 -3.34
C SER A 80 -0.27 8.96 -2.46
N LEU A 81 0.91 9.26 -1.91
CA LEU A 81 1.14 10.47 -1.12
C LEU A 81 1.05 11.74 -1.97
N LEU A 82 1.56 11.73 -3.20
CA LEU A 82 1.42 12.84 -4.14
C LEU A 82 -0.05 13.10 -4.49
N ILE A 83 -0.83 12.04 -4.74
CA ILE A 83 -2.26 12.13 -5.02
C ILE A 83 -3.00 12.68 -3.80
N VAL A 84 -2.75 12.16 -2.61
CA VAL A 84 -3.40 12.64 -1.37
C VAL A 84 -3.05 14.10 -1.10
N ASN A 85 -1.78 14.48 -1.29
CA ASN A 85 -1.37 15.86 -1.18
C ASN A 85 -2.13 16.72 -2.20
N PHE A 86 -2.19 16.32 -3.48
CA PHE A 86 -2.93 17.04 -4.51
C PHE A 86 -4.43 17.18 -4.18
N LEU A 87 -5.10 16.11 -3.75
CA LEU A 87 -6.53 16.10 -3.43
C LEU A 87 -6.88 16.90 -2.16
N THR A 88 -5.93 17.03 -1.22
CA THR A 88 -6.13 17.81 0.01
C THR A 88 -5.63 19.26 -0.13
N ARG A 89 -4.85 19.55 -1.17
CA ARG A 89 -4.35 20.87 -1.55
C ARG A 89 -5.41 21.57 -2.41
N GLU A 90 -6.42 22.10 -1.71
CA GLU A 90 -7.53 22.95 -2.21
C GLU A 90 -8.79 22.20 -2.66
N LYS A 91 -9.99 22.48 -2.16
CA LYS A 91 -10.62 23.75 -1.70
C LYS A 91 -10.04 24.49 -0.48
#